data_AF-L7FID0-F1
#
_entry.id   AF-L7FID0-F1
#
_cell.length_a   1.000
_cell.length_b   1.000
_cell.length_c   1.000
_cell.angle_alpha   90.00
_cell.angle_beta   90.00
_cell.angle_gamma   90.00
#
_symmetry.space_group_name_H-M   'P 1'
#
loop_
_entity.id
_entity.type
_entity.pdbx_description
1 polymer ?
#
loop_
_entity_poly.entity_id
_entity_poly.type
_entity_poly.pdbx_seq_one_letter_code
_entity_poly.pdbx_strand_id
1 'polypeptide(L)' 'MFGMKSQESTTDLTSPESVQRGQEVYDRIVSGECRDAVAELNEAYGRTS' A
#
# COMPACT_ATOMS: atom_id res chain seq x y z
N MET A 1 18.34 -22.79 16.98
CA MET A 1 18.10 -21.35 16.78
C MET A 1 17.23 -21.22 15.55
N PHE A 2 15.93 -20.95 15.75
CA PHE A 2 14.98 -20.80 14.65
C PHE A 2 15.31 -19.52 13.88
N GLY A 3 15.47 -19.66 12.57
CA GLY A 3 15.87 -18.59 11.68
C GLY A 3 14.97 -17.38 11.84
N MET A 4 15.58 -16.25 12.20
CA MET A 4 15.03 -14.93 11.94
C MET A 4 14.97 -14.78 10.42
N LYS A 5 13.90 -15.30 9.80
CA LYS A 5 13.49 -14.80 8.50
C LYS A 5 13.25 -13.32 8.72
N SER A 6 14.08 -12.49 8.09
CA SER A 6 13.88 -11.06 8.01
C SER A 6 12.39 -10.82 7.84
N GLN A 7 11.80 -10.19 8.85
CA GLN A 7 10.41 -9.80 8.85
C GLN A 7 10.31 -8.85 7.66
N GLU A 8 9.90 -9.36 6.49
CA GLU A 8 9.33 -8.51 5.46
C GLU A 8 8.35 -7.65 6.23
N SER A 9 8.56 -6.34 6.21
CA SER A 9 7.63 -5.37 6.75
C SER A 9 6.32 -5.59 6.00
N THR A 10 5.53 -6.56 6.46
CA THR A 10 4.24 -6.88 5.91
C THR A 10 3.41 -5.65 6.20
N THR A 11 3.26 -4.78 5.21
CA THR A 11 2.44 -3.59 5.34
C THR A 11 1.08 -4.04 5.83
N ASP A 12 0.75 -3.68 7.07
CA ASP A 12 -0.52 -4.05 7.66
C ASP A 12 -1.61 -3.23 6.97
N LEU A 13 -2.31 -3.88 6.04
CA LEU A 13 -3.35 -3.26 5.23
C LEU A 13 -4.65 -3.01 6.03
N THR A 14 -4.76 -3.58 7.24
CA THR A 14 -5.97 -3.46 8.08
C THR A 14 -5.87 -2.35 9.11
N SER A 15 -4.67 -1.80 9.32
CA SER A 15 -4.45 -0.62 10.14
C SER A 15 -5.27 0.58 9.62
N PRO A 16 -5.85 1.41 10.50
CA PRO A 16 -6.61 2.61 10.11
C PRO A 16 -5.84 3.52 9.15
N GLU A 17 -4.53 3.69 9.37
CA GLU A 17 -3.66 4.48 8.47
C GLU A 17 -3.57 3.88 7.07
N SER A 18 -3.46 2.56 6.95
CA SER A 18 -3.34 1.86 5.67
C SER A 18 -4.65 1.86 4.90
N VAL A 19 -5.78 1.78 5.62
CA VAL A 19 -7.12 1.94 5.04
C VAL A 19 -7.30 3.37 4.53
N GLN A 20 -6.89 4.38 5.30
CA GLN A 20 -6.96 5.78 4.88
C GLN A 20 -6.12 6.04 3.63
N ARG A 21 -4.87 5.57 3.60
CA ARG A 21 -4.01 5.67 2.40
C ARG A 21 -4.60 4.96 1.18
N GLY A 22 -5.18 3.78 1.38
CA GLY A 22 -5.88 3.05 0.31
C GLY A 22 -7.10 3.80 -0.22
N GLN A 23 -7.85 4.45 0.68
CA GLN A 23 -9.02 5.24 0.31
C GLN A 23 -8.64 6.47 -0.52
N GLU A 24 -7.56 7.17 -0.17
CA GLU A 24 -7.06 8.31 -0.96
C GLU A 24 -6.66 7.90 -2.38
N VAL A 25 -5.99 6.75 -2.53
CA VAL A 25 -5.64 6.22 -3.85
C VAL A 25 -6.90 5.79 -4.61
N TYR A 26 -7.83 5.12 -3.93
CA TYR A 26 -9.10 4.71 -4.51
C TYR A 26 -9.92 5.91 -5.01
N ASP A 27 -9.97 7.00 -4.25
CA ASP A 27 -10.68 8.21 -4.62
C ASP A 27 -10.04 8.86 -5.87
N ARG A 28 -8.71 8.84 -6.00
CA ARG A 28 -7.99 9.27 -7.22
C ARG A 28 -8.25 8.36 -8.42
N ILE A 29 -8.39 7.05 -8.19
CA ILE A 29 -8.78 6.07 -9.23
C ILE A 29 -10.19 6.38 -9.73
N VAL A 30 -11.13 6.61 -8.81
CA VAL A 30 -12.53 6.88 -9.14
C VAL A 30 -12.72 8.27 -9.76
N SER A 31 -11.92 9.27 -9.38
CA SER A 31 -11.96 10.61 -9.98
C SER A 31 -11.42 10.66 -11.41
N GLY A 32 -10.76 9.60 -11.88
CA GLY A 32 -10.12 9.54 -13.20
C GLY A 32 -8.80 10.30 -13.27
N GLU A 33 -8.27 10.76 -12.12
CA GLU A 33 -6.96 11.41 -12.02
C GLU A 33 -5.82 10.41 -11.87
N CYS A 34 -6.15 9.15 -11.59
CA CYS A 34 -5.19 8.07 -11.51
C CYS A 34 -4.67 7.66 -12.89
N ARG A 35 -3.34 7.67 -13.05
CA ARG A 35 -2.67 7.18 -14.26
C ARG A 35 -2.35 5.69 -14.20
N ASP A 36 -1.98 5.20 -13.03
CA ASP A 36 -1.64 3.80 -12.79
C ASP A 36 -2.00 3.42 -11.35
N ALA A 37 -3.12 2.72 -11.21
CA ALA A 37 -3.65 2.29 -9.92
C ALA A 37 -2.67 1.39 -9.16
N VAL A 38 -1.90 0.58 -9.88
CA VAL A 38 -0.94 -0.36 -9.26
C VAL A 38 0.27 0.42 -8.75
N ALA A 39 0.77 1.38 -9.53
CA ALA A 39 1.88 2.22 -9.08
C ALA A 39 1.51 3.07 -7.85
N GLU A 40 0.33 3.70 -7.86
CA GLU A 40 -0.11 4.55 -6.74
C GLU A 40 -0.38 3.76 -5.46
N LEU A 41 -0.95 2.56 -5.56
CA LEU A 41 -1.13 1.68 -4.40
C LEU A 41 0.22 1.16 -3.88
N ASN A 42 1.16 0.85 -4.76
CA ASN A 42 2.50 0.42 -4.36
C ASN A 42 3.28 1.54 -3.67
N GLU A 43 3.19 2.78 -4.14
CA GLU A 43 3.75 3.95 -3.43
C GLU A 43 3.07 4.13 -2.06
N ALA A 44 1.74 4.11 -2.00
CA ALA A 44 0.99 4.31 -0.76
C ALA A 44 1.32 3.28 0.33
N TYR A 45 1.65 2.05 -0.08
CA TYR A 45 2.01 0.95 0.81
C TYR A 45 3.52 0.71 0.92
N GLY A 46 4.35 1.57 0.33
CA GLY A 46 5.81 1.45 0.35
C GLY A 46 6.33 0.16 -0.30
N ARG A 47 5.54 -0.44 -1.19
CA ARG A 47 5.89 -1.63 -1.97
C ARG A 47 6.57 -1.22 -3.27
N THR A 48 7.71 -0.54 -3.15
CA THR A 48 8.59 -0.28 -4.29
C THR A 48 9.51 -1.49 -4.41
N SER A 49 9.28 -2.34 -5.42
CA SER A 49 10.23 -3.40 -5.79
C SER A 49 11.50 -2.84 -6.41
#